data_AF-A0A0U5B4B3-F1
#
_entry.id   AF-A0A0U5B4B3-F1
#
_cell.length_a   1.000
_cell.length_b   1.000
_cell.length_c   1.000
_cell.angle_alpha   90.00
_cell.angle_beta   90.00
_cell.angle_gamma   90.00
#
_symmetry.space_group_name_H-M   'P 1'
#
loop_
_entity.id
_entity.type
_entity.pdbx_description
1 polymer ?
#
loop_
_entity_poly.entity_id
_entity_poly.type
_entity_poly.pdbx_seq_one_letter_code
_entity_poly.pdbx_strand_id
1 'polypeptide(L)' 'MNEIEELLKQIEELRRTLNSLATEKSLSDPEVLTASQMLDALLNEYEKLIRRKKK' A
#
# COMPACT_ATOMS: atom_id res chain seq x y z
N MET A 1 8.97 12.63 -12.46
CA MET A 1 8.51 11.88 -11.27
C MET A 1 9.49 10.77 -10.99
N ASN A 2 9.99 10.70 -9.76
CA ASN A 2 10.90 9.63 -9.33
C ASN A 2 10.06 8.35 -9.10
N GLU A 3 10.57 7.18 -9.49
CA GLU A 3 9.92 5.87 -9.27
C GLU A 3 9.45 5.71 -7.81
N ILE A 4 10.24 6.22 -6.86
CA ILE A 4 9.89 6.22 -5.43
C ILE A 4 8.70 7.12 -5.11
N GLU A 5 8.62 8.30 -5.71
CA GLU A 5 7.50 9.23 -5.48
C GLU A 5 6.19 8.63 -6.01
N GLU A 6 6.25 7.97 -7.16
CA GLU A 6 5.08 7.32 -7.75
C GLU A 6 4.60 6.15 -6.87
N LEU A 7 5.53 5.33 -6.37
CA LEU A 7 5.20 4.24 -5.46
C LEU A 7 4.62 4.78 -4.13
N LEU A 8 5.16 5.86 -3.58
CA LEU A 8 4.63 6.50 -2.38
C LEU A 8 3.21 7.05 -2.59
N LYS A 9 2.90 7.58 -3.78
CA LYS A 9 1.54 8.00 -4.11
C LYS A 9 0.57 6.82 -4.11
N GLN A 10 0.93 5.72 -4.76
CA GLN A 10 0.09 4.52 -4.81
C GLN A 10 -0.14 3.93 -3.41
N ILE A 11 0.91 3.91 -2.56
CA ILE A 11 0.80 3.49 -1.16
C ILE A 11 -0.20 4.38 -0.40
N GLU A 12 -0.11 5.69 -0.56
CA GLU A 12 -1.00 6.63 0.15
C GLU A 12 -2.45 6.54 -0.34
N GLU A 13 -2.67 6.40 -1.64
CA GLU A 13 -4.01 6.21 -2.23
C GLU A 13 -4.65 4.90 -1.74
N LEU A 14 -3.88 3.81 -1.72
CA LEU A 14 -4.39 2.53 -1.25
C LEU A 14 -4.60 2.51 0.27
N ARG A 15 -3.76 3.19 1.05
CA ARG A 15 -3.96 3.39 2.49
C ARG A 15 -5.28 4.12 2.79
N ARG A 16 -5.61 5.17 2.02
CA ARG A 16 -6.88 5.89 2.15
C ARG A 16 -8.07 5.01 1.82
N THR A 17 -7.95 4.24 0.73
CA THR A 17 -9.00 3.29 0.31
C THR A 17 -9.24 2.24 1.38
N LEU A 18 -8.18 1.62 1.91
CA LEU A 18 -8.27 0.63 2.97
C LEU A 18 -8.92 1.20 4.24
N ASN A 19 -8.56 2.43 4.63
CA ASN A 19 -9.17 3.10 5.78
C ASN A 19 -10.67 3.35 5.56
N SER A 20 -11.09 3.78 4.38
CA SER A 20 -12.53 3.94 4.06
C SER A 20 -13.25 2.60 4.14
N LEU A 21 -12.69 1.55 3.52
CA LEU A 21 -13.27 0.21 3.55
C LEU A 21 -13.36 -0.34 4.98
N ALA A 22 -12.34 -0.13 5.81
CA ALA A 22 -12.35 -0.56 7.21
C ALA A 22 -13.34 0.22 8.10
N THR A 23 -13.76 1.42 7.69
CA THR A 23 -14.85 2.16 8.37
C THR A 23 -16.24 1.69 7.95
N GLU A 24 -16.39 1.17 6.73
CA GLU A 24 -17.68 0.76 6.16
C GLU A 24 -17.94 -0.74 6.29
N LYS A 25 -16.89 -1.55 6.39
CA LYS A 25 -16.93 -3.02 6.34
C LYS A 25 -16.15 -3.64 7.50
N SER A 26 -16.42 -4.92 7.76
CA SER A 26 -15.65 -5.71 8.71
C SER A 26 -14.20 -5.84 8.25
N LEU A 27 -13.24 -5.88 9.18
CA LEU A 27 -11.83 -6.13 8.84
C LEU A 27 -11.59 -7.50 8.20
N SER A 28 -12.52 -8.44 8.40
CA SER A 28 -12.52 -9.76 7.78
C SER A 28 -13.21 -9.80 6.41
N ASP A 29 -13.75 -8.67 5.96
CA ASP A 29 -14.36 -8.57 4.64
C ASP A 29 -13.32 -8.86 3.54
N PRO A 30 -13.63 -9.70 2.54
CA PRO A 30 -12.68 -10.06 1.49
C PRO A 30 -12.09 -8.85 0.75
N GLU A 31 -12.84 -7.76 0.61
CA GLU A 31 -12.38 -6.55 -0.06
C GLU A 31 -11.38 -5.78 0.80
N VAL A 32 -11.63 -5.68 2.12
CA VAL A 32 -10.69 -5.09 3.09
C VAL A 32 -9.41 -5.92 3.14
N LEU A 33 -9.52 -7.25 3.18
CA LEU A 33 -8.36 -8.15 3.18
C LEU A 33 -7.53 -8.02 1.90
N THR A 34 -8.19 -7.95 0.74
CA THR A 34 -7.51 -7.78 -0.55
C THR A 34 -6.78 -6.45 -0.61
N ALA A 35 -7.44 -5.35 -0.23
CA ALA A 35 -6.81 -4.03 -0.19
C ALA A 35 -5.62 -4.00 0.79
N SER A 36 -5.72 -4.68 1.93
CA SER A 36 -4.62 -4.78 2.90
C SER A 36 -3.43 -5.57 2.35
N GLN A 37 -3.67 -6.68 1.63
CA GLN A 37 -2.61 -7.47 1.02
C GLN A 37 -1.91 -6.71 -0.11
N MET A 38 -2.67 -5.94 -0.90
CA MET A 38 -2.10 -5.08 -1.94
C MET A 38 -1.23 -3.98 -1.33
N LEU A 39 -1.65 -3.39 -0.21
CA LEU A 39 -0.86 -2.37 0.49
C LEU A 39 0.46 -2.93 1.01
N ASP A 40 0.43 -4.14 1.57
CA ASP A 40 1.63 -4.84 2.02
C ASP A 40 2.61 -5.11 0.86
N ALA A 41 2.09 -5.53 -0.31
CA ALA A 41 2.91 -5.75 -1.49
C ALA A 41 3.64 -4.47 -1.94
N LEU A 42 2.95 -3.33 -2.00
CA LEU A 42 3.55 -2.04 -2.37
C LEU A 42 4.59 -1.58 -1.34
N LEU A 43 4.34 -1.77 -0.04
CA LEU A 43 5.31 -1.46 1.02
C LEU A 43 6.58 -2.32 0.90
N ASN A 44 6.42 -3.60 0.61
CA ASN A 44 7.54 -4.52 0.36
C ASN A 44 8.36 -4.10 -0.87
N GLU A 45 7.71 -3.61 -1.93
CA GLU A 45 8.41 -3.05 -3.10
C GLU A 45 9.18 -1.78 -2.76
N TYR A 46 8.57 -0.89 -1.96
CA TYR A 46 9.21 0.34 -1.49
C TYR A 46 10.46 0.02 -0.68
N GLU A 47 10.38 -0.92 0.26
CA GLU A 47 11.53 -1.36 1.05
C GLU A 47 12.66 -1.90 0.16
N LYS A 48 12.33 -2.73 -0.84
CA LYS A 48 13.31 -3.26 -1.80
C LYS A 48 13.98 -2.13 -2.58
N LEU A 49 13.24 -1.13 -3.05
CA LEU A 49 13.79 0.01 -3.79
C LEU A 49 14.71 0.86 -2.91
N ILE A 50 14.29 1.18 -1.69
CA ILE A 50 15.11 1.94 -0.74
C ILE A 50 16.40 1.17 -0.41
N ARG A 51 16.31 -0.14 -0.20
CA ARG A 51 17.49 -0.98 0.06
C ARG A 51 18.44 -1.03 -1.13
N ARG A 52 17.94 -1.02 -2.36
CA ARG A 52 18.77 -0.94 -3.58
C ARG A 52 19.47 0.41 -3.70
N LYS A 53 18.82 1.52 -3.37
CA LYS A 53 19.44 2.87 -3.41
C LYS A 53 20.44 3.14 -2.28
N LYS A 54 20.39 2.39 -1.18
CA LYS A 54 21.34 2.47 -0.06
C LYS A 54 22.62 1.65 -0.27
N LYS A 55 22.67 0.78 -1.29
CA LYS A 55 23.88 0.05 -1.71
C LYS A 55 24.67 0.88 -2.71
#